data_AF-A0A6V8PXJ0-F1
#
_entry.id   AF-A0A6V8PXJ0-F1
#
_cell.length_a   1.000
_cell.length_b   1.000
_cell.length_c   1.000
_cell.angle_alpha   90.00
_cell.angle_beta   90.00
_cell.angle_gamma   90.00
#
_symmetry.space_group_name_H-M   'P 1'
#
loop_
_entity.id
_entity.type
_entity.pdbx_description
1 polymer ?
#
loop_
_entity_poly.entity_id
_entity_poly.type
_entity_poly.pdbx_seq_one_letter_code
_entity_poly.pdbx_strand_id
1 'polypeptide(L)' 'LKVLSDEEDNRILECAVGGNADLIVSRDRHLLTLKKYQNIPIVTAVDLLHSVPASCQEQKGEGGSP' A
#
# COMPACT_ATOMS: atom_id res chain seq x y z
N LEU A 1 -1.35 -19.38 -5.78
CA LEU A 1 -0.03 -18.70 -5.90
C LEU A 1 0.45 -18.41 -4.48
N LYS A 2 1.72 -18.68 -4.13
CA LYS A 2 2.25 -18.39 -2.78
C LYS A 2 3.39 -17.40 -2.90
N VAL A 3 3.03 -16.13 -3.03
CA VAL A 3 3.97 -15.01 -3.25
C VAL A 3 4.40 -14.41 -1.91
N LEU A 4 3.50 -14.41 -0.93
CA LEU A 4 3.77 -14.06 0.46
C LEU A 4 3.47 -15.22 1.41
N SER A 5 4.16 -15.23 2.55
CA SER A 5 4.03 -16.27 3.57
C SER A 5 2.61 -16.34 4.13
N ASP A 6 1.93 -15.20 4.17
CA ASP A 6 0.56 -15.05 4.65
C ASP A 6 -0.46 -15.21 3.51
N GLU A 7 -1.41 -16.11 3.72
CA GLU A 7 -2.53 -16.34 2.80
C GLU A 7 -3.39 -15.07 2.60
N GLU A 8 -3.41 -14.20 3.60
CA GLU A 8 -4.19 -12.96 3.63
C GLU A 8 -3.68 -11.97 2.57
N ASP A 9 -2.37 -11.76 2.51
CA ASP A 9 -1.74 -10.88 1.53
C ASP A 9 -1.94 -11.39 0.10
N ASN A 10 -1.88 -12.71 -0.10
CA ASN A 10 -2.11 -13.30 -1.41
C ASN A 10 -3.54 -13.00 -1.91
N ARG A 11 -4.55 -13.02 -1.03
CA ARG A 11 -5.94 -12.65 -1.41
C ARG A 11 -6.06 -11.17 -1.80
N ILE A 12 -5.33 -10.27 -1.13
CA ILE A 12 -5.31 -8.84 -1.47
C ILE A 12 -4.72 -8.66 -2.88
N LEU A 13 -3.61 -9.34 -3.18
CA LEU A 13 -2.97 -9.30 -4.49
C LEU A 13 -3.87 -9.91 -5.58
N GLU A 14 -4.52 -11.04 -5.31
CA GLU A 14 -5.46 -11.66 -6.25
C GLU A 14 -6.68 -10.78 -6.51
N CYS A 15 -7.20 -10.10 -5.48
CA CYS A 15 -8.30 -9.16 -5.61
C CYS A 15 -7.89 -7.93 -6.44
N ALA A 16 -6.72 -7.36 -6.17
CA ALA A 16 -6.19 -6.23 -6.92
C ALA A 16 -5.98 -6.57 -8.40
N VAL A 17 -5.44 -7.76 -8.69
CA VAL A 17 -5.27 -8.24 -10.06
C VAL A 17 -6.59 -8.56 -10.73
N GLY A 18 -7.50 -9.28 -10.07
CA GLY A 18 -8.81 -9.62 -10.61
C GLY A 18 -9.71 -8.40 -10.83
N GLY A 19 -9.52 -7.35 -10.03
CA GLY A 19 -10.20 -6.07 -10.14
C GLY A 19 -9.51 -5.05 -11.05
N ASN A 20 -8.37 -5.38 -11.66
CA ASN A 20 -7.54 -4.46 -12.45
C ASN A 20 -7.25 -3.14 -11.70
N ALA A 21 -6.87 -3.22 -10.43
CA ALA A 21 -6.59 -2.04 -9.62
C ALA A 21 -5.36 -1.28 -10.15
N ASP A 22 -5.46 0.04 -10.21
CA ASP A 22 -4.35 0.90 -10.66
C ASP A 22 -3.21 0.98 -9.63
N LEU A 23 -3.50 0.80 -8.34
CA LEU A 23 -2.52 0.81 -7.26
C LEU A 23 -3.03 0.06 -6.02
N ILE A 24 -2.12 -0.44 -5.20
CA ILE A 24 -2.42 -1.06 -3.90
C ILE A 24 -1.87 -0.16 -2.80
N VAL A 25 -2.73 0.23 -1.86
CA VAL A 25 -2.33 1.02 -0.69
C VAL A 25 -2.20 0.09 0.50
N SER A 26 -0.98 -0.08 1.02
CA SER A 26 -0.76 -0.86 2.23
C SER A 26 0.37 -0.28 3.08
N ARG A 27 0.25 -0.41 4.40
CA ARG A 27 1.32 -0.10 5.36
C ARG A 27 2.08 -1.36 5.80
N ASP A 28 1.74 -2.51 5.23
CA ASP A 28 2.37 -3.77 5.56
C ASP A 28 3.77 -3.88 4.94
N ARG A 29 4.77 -4.19 5.76
CA ARG A 29 6.17 -4.29 5.34
C ARG A 29 6.42 -5.45 4.38
N HIS A 30 5.67 -6.54 4.49
CA HIS A 30 5.76 -7.69 3.59
C HIS A 30 5.29 -7.32 2.19
N LEU A 31 4.15 -6.64 2.06
CA LEU A 31 3.66 -6.12 0.77
C LEU A 31 4.55 -5.00 0.22
N LEU A 32 5.04 -4.10 1.08
CA LEU A 32 5.96 -3.03 0.67
C LEU A 32 7.31 -3.55 0.17
N THR A 33 7.75 -4.73 0.62
CA THR A 33 8.98 -5.39 0.14
C THR A 33 8.86 -5.79 -1.33
N LEU A 34 7.67 -6.19 -1.77
CA LEU A 34 7.42 -6.53 -3.18
C LEU A 34 7.52 -5.30 -4.10
N LYS A 35 7.17 -4.11 -3.59
CA LYS A 35 7.06 -2.81 -4.29
C LYS A 35 6.07 -2.76 -5.45
N LYS A 36 5.95 -3.83 -6.22
CA LYS A 36 5.10 -3.94 -7.42
C LYS A 36 4.69 -5.39 -7.62
N TYR A 37 3.42 -5.62 -7.94
CA TYR A 37 2.89 -6.95 -8.23
C TYR A 37 2.09 -6.95 -9.54
N GLN A 38 2.48 -7.78 -10.50
CA GLN A 38 1.78 -7.93 -11.80
C GLN A 38 1.36 -6.61 -12.46
N ASN A 39 2.28 -5.62 -12.47
CA ASN A 39 2.09 -4.27 -12.98
C ASN A 39 1.43 -3.24 -12.03
N ILE A 40 0.89 -3.68 -10.90
CA ILE A 40 0.24 -2.82 -9.91
C ILE A 40 1.27 -2.36 -8.87
N PRO A 41 1.55 -1.05 -8.74
CA PRO A 41 2.46 -0.53 -7.72
C PRO A 41 1.84 -0.64 -6.32
N ILE A 42 2.66 -0.99 -5.34
CA ILE A 42 2.29 -1.06 -3.93
C ILE A 42 2.90 0.15 -3.24
N VAL A 43 2.04 1.03 -2.72
CA VAL A 43 2.43 2.30 -2.10
C VAL A 43 1.85 2.40 -0.69
N THR A 44 2.43 3.26 0.13
CA THR A 44 1.85 3.56 1.45
C THR A 44 0.81 4.65 1.33
N ALA A 45 -0.14 4.67 2.27
CA ALA A 45 -1.12 5.76 2.35
C ALA A 45 -0.44 7.14 2.51
N VAL A 46 0.72 7.18 3.17
CA VAL A 46 1.52 8.41 3.35
C VAL A 46 2.09 8.87 2.01
N ASP A 47 2.62 7.95 1.21
CA ASP A 47 3.20 8.25 -0.12
C ASP A 47 2.14 8.82 -1.08
N LEU A 48 0.92 8.25 -1.03
CA LEU A 48 -0.22 8.81 -1.74
C LEU A 48 -0.63 10.18 -1.23
N LEU A 49 -0.66 10.38 0.09
CA LEU A 49 -1.05 11.65 0.68
C LEU A 49 -0.10 12.79 0.27
N HIS A 50 1.20 12.50 0.19
CA HIS A 50 2.19 13.47 -0.28
C HIS A 50 2.03 13.85 -1.76
N SER A 51 1.43 12.95 -2.58
CA SER A 51 1.18 13.20 -3.99
C SER A 51 -0.07 14.03 -4.25
N VAL A 52 -0.97 14.16 -3.25
CA VAL A 52 -2.17 14.99 -3.35
C VAL A 52 -1.85 16.38 -2.78
N PRO A 53 -1.99 17.48 -3.56
CA PRO A 53 -1.83 18.82 -3.02
C PRO A 53 -2.90 19.06 -1.96
N ALA A 54 -2.47 19.13 -0.70
CA ALA A 54 -3.35 19.31 0.44
C ALA A 54 -4.02 20.69 0.37
N SER A 55 -5.23 20.76 -0.18
CA SER A 55 -6.05 21.98 -0.11
C SER A 55 -6.80 22.13 1.22
N CYS A 56 -6.64 21.21 2.17
CA CYS A 56 -7.07 21.35 3.58
C CYS A 56 -6.73 20.04 4.32
N GLN A 57 -5.58 19.90 4.98
CA GLN A 57 -5.40 18.81 5.96
C GLN A 57 -4.59 19.24 7.18
N GLU A 58 -5.32 19.51 8.25
CA GLU A 58 -4.87 19.30 9.63
C GLU A 58 -5.07 17.82 9.97
N GLN A 59 -3.98 17.07 10.13
CA GLN A 59 -3.96 15.83 10.91
C GLN A 59 -2.61 15.73 11.64
N LYS A 60 -2.69 15.95 12.95
CA LYS A 60 -1.62 15.87 13.94
C LYS A 60 -1.20 14.40 14.11
N GLY A 61 -0.01 14.04 13.60
CA GLY A 61 0.61 12.74 13.87
C GLY A 61 1.67 12.89 14.96
N GLU A 62 1.29 12.62 16.20
CA GLU A 62 2.20 12.48 17.34
C GLU A 62 3.06 11.21 17.21
N GLY A 63 4.32 11.28 17.68
CA GLY A 63 5.06 10.13 18.18
C GLY A 63 6.23 9.64 17.33
N GLY A 64 7.33 10.39 17.30
CA GLY A 64 8.67 9.84 17.09
C GLY A 64 9.53 10.18 18.30
N SER A 65 9.66 9.24 19.24
CA SER A 65 10.68 9.34 20.29
C SER A 65 12.06 8.98 19.72
N PRO A 66 13.12 9.66 20.17
CA PRO A 66 14.49 9.46 19.69
C PRO A 66 15.10 8.12 20.13
#